data_AF-A0A498R215-F1
#
_entry.id   AF-A0A498R215-F1
#
_cell.length_a   1.000
_cell.length_b   1.000
_cell.length_c   1.000
_cell.angle_alpha   90.00
_cell.angle_beta   90.00
_cell.angle_gamma   90.00
#
_symmetry.space_group_name_H-M   'P 1'
#
loop_
_entity.id
_entity.type
_entity.pdbx_description
1 polymer ?
#
loop_
_entity_poly.entity_id
_entity_poly.type
_entity_poly.pdbx_seq_one_letter_code
_entity_poly.pdbx_strand_id
1 'polypeptide(L)'
;MAADCAKSATEALQTGMRQALAFDAPYVIERLLKDGVADTHTLADEVFSEVKKYLVLCELTPGAAIGMYSGLVDAAWHTFILFTPQYTSYSQRHFGRYLDHVPTVDESRYQGRPRPGAPVVANNVRGQGGLRNSSRANSKKLTFPDFRDRYEAVFGQSLPDVWYDERCISPNRRMIRDDRRGQVWLARHDGYVEVRCANGATLIRVNELAYAALQFILVTATFYVRELPGGLAQEEKVGLTQALTQSGVLKIAS
;
A
#
# COMPACT_ATOMS: atom_id res chain seq x y z
N MET A 1 38.92 12.91 19.16
CA MET A 1 38.02 13.84 18.44
C MET A 1 37.12 13.14 17.41
N ALA A 2 37.65 12.37 16.44
CA ALA A 2 36.80 11.73 15.41
C ALA A 2 35.78 10.69 15.95
N ALA A 3 36.19 9.85 16.91
CA ALA A 3 35.29 8.86 17.54
C ALA A 3 34.18 9.50 18.39
N ASP A 4 34.43 10.69 18.92
CA ASP A 4 33.50 11.44 19.78
C ASP A 4 32.43 12.17 18.94
N CYS A 5 32.84 12.71 17.78
CA CYS A 5 31.94 13.29 16.79
C CYS A 5 30.99 12.24 16.17
N ALA A 6 31.49 11.03 15.88
CA ALA A 6 30.67 9.93 15.34
C ALA A 6 29.62 9.42 16.35
N LYS A 7 29.96 9.36 17.64
CA LYS A 7 29.00 9.04 18.71
C LYS A 7 27.90 10.10 18.82
N SER A 8 28.28 11.38 18.89
CA SER A 8 27.32 12.49 18.98
C SER A 8 26.35 12.52 17.80
N ALA A 9 26.84 12.28 16.57
CA ALA A 9 25.97 12.19 15.39
C ALA A 9 25.00 11.01 15.44
N THR A 10 25.44 9.86 15.96
CA THR A 10 24.60 8.65 16.12
C THR A 10 23.51 8.86 17.17
N GLU A 11 23.84 9.49 18.30
CA GLU A 11 22.89 9.82 19.37
C GLU A 11 21.85 10.84 18.92
N ALA A 12 22.28 11.87 18.16
CA ALA A 12 21.38 12.85 17.58
C ALA A 12 20.39 12.20 16.59
N LEU A 13 20.88 11.29 15.73
CA LEU A 13 20.04 10.53 14.82
C LEU A 13 19.02 9.65 15.57
N GLN A 14 19.46 8.91 16.59
CA GLN A 14 18.58 8.08 17.42
C GLN A 14 17.53 8.92 18.16
N THR A 15 17.89 10.12 18.61
CA THR A 15 16.98 11.06 19.26
C THR A 15 15.93 11.57 18.26
N GLY A 16 16.36 11.99 17.07
CA GLY A 16 15.46 12.41 15.99
C GLY A 16 14.48 11.31 15.60
N MET A 17 14.95 10.06 15.46
CA MET A 17 14.10 8.89 15.20
C MET A 17 13.05 8.70 16.30
N ARG A 18 13.45 8.72 17.57
CA ARG A 18 12.54 8.53 18.71
C ARG A 18 11.44 9.60 18.71
N GLN A 19 11.80 10.85 18.44
CA GLN A 19 10.85 11.95 18.35
C GLN A 19 9.89 11.79 17.16
N ALA A 20 10.39 11.36 16.00
CA ALA A 20 9.58 11.11 14.82
C ALA A 20 8.55 10.00 15.05
N LEU A 21 8.91 8.96 15.79
CA LEU A 21 8.04 7.84 16.15
C LEU A 21 7.02 8.22 17.24
N ALA A 22 7.41 9.09 18.18
CA ALA A 22 6.57 9.56 19.28
C ALA A 22 5.58 10.68 18.87
N PHE A 23 5.60 11.12 17.61
CA PHE A 23 4.70 12.17 17.14
C PHE A 23 3.23 11.76 17.29
N ASP A 24 2.48 12.61 17.98
CA ASP A 24 1.06 12.43 18.26
C ASP A 24 0.20 13.19 17.25
N ALA A 25 -0.84 12.54 16.75
CA ALA A 25 -1.72 13.06 15.72
C ALA A 25 -3.12 12.45 15.81
N PRO A 26 -3.88 12.73 16.89
CA PRO A 26 -5.20 12.13 17.12
C PRO A 26 -6.18 12.44 15.97
N TYR A 27 -6.04 13.60 15.33
CA TYR A 27 -6.82 13.98 14.15
C TYR A 27 -6.61 13.04 12.94
N VAL A 28 -5.45 12.40 12.81
CA VAL A 28 -5.22 11.37 11.79
C VAL A 28 -6.01 10.12 12.17
N ILE A 29 -5.90 9.67 13.42
CA ILE A 29 -6.61 8.49 13.94
C ILE A 29 -8.12 8.64 13.75
N GLU A 30 -8.68 9.77 14.16
CA GLU A 30 -10.11 10.11 13.96
C GLU A 30 -10.51 10.05 12.49
N ARG A 31 -9.63 10.54 11.59
CA ARG A 31 -9.89 10.54 10.15
C ARG A 31 -9.82 9.14 9.55
N LEU A 32 -8.89 8.28 9.99
CA LEU A 32 -8.78 6.90 9.55
C LEU A 32 -10.03 6.09 9.89
N LEU A 33 -10.55 6.28 11.11
CA LEU A 33 -11.80 5.66 11.55
C LEU A 33 -13.00 6.18 10.74
N LYS A 34 -13.11 7.49 10.60
CA LYS A 34 -14.23 8.13 9.88
C LYS A 34 -14.29 7.72 8.41
N ASP A 35 -13.15 7.61 7.75
CA ASP A 35 -13.08 7.25 6.33
C ASP A 35 -13.09 5.73 6.10
N GLY A 36 -13.15 4.92 7.17
CA GLY A 36 -13.19 3.46 7.10
C GLY A 36 -11.87 2.84 6.62
N VAL A 37 -10.75 3.54 6.78
CA VAL A 37 -9.40 3.00 6.53
C VAL A 37 -9.06 1.96 7.59
N ALA A 38 -9.42 2.23 8.84
CA ALA A 38 -9.33 1.30 9.95
C ALA A 38 -10.69 1.20 10.64
N ASP A 39 -11.10 -0.01 11.03
CA ASP A 39 -12.41 -0.23 11.67
C ASP A 39 -12.37 -0.08 13.19
N THR A 40 -11.18 -0.08 13.80
CA THR A 40 -10.99 0.03 15.25
C THR A 40 -9.89 1.03 15.59
N HIS A 41 -9.96 1.62 16.79
CA HIS A 41 -8.96 2.56 17.27
C HIS A 41 -7.58 1.90 17.36
N THR A 42 -7.53 0.65 17.85
CA THR A 42 -6.29 -0.15 17.91
C THR A 42 -5.64 -0.29 16.54
N LEU A 43 -6.41 -0.62 15.50
CA LEU A 43 -5.87 -0.73 14.13
C LEU A 43 -5.45 0.63 13.58
N ALA A 44 -6.19 1.70 13.87
CA ALA A 44 -5.86 3.06 13.45
C ALA A 44 -4.53 3.54 14.08
N ASP A 45 -4.33 3.27 15.37
CA ASP A 45 -3.07 3.55 16.08
C ASP A 45 -1.91 2.72 15.53
N GLU A 46 -2.13 1.44 15.27
CA GLU A 46 -1.13 0.53 14.71
C GLU A 46 -0.70 0.98 13.31
N VAL A 47 -1.65 1.19 12.39
CA VAL A 47 -1.31 1.61 11.02
C VAL A 47 -0.63 2.97 11.00
N PHE A 48 -1.05 3.93 11.83
CA PHE A 48 -0.39 5.23 11.90
C PHE A 48 1.03 5.12 12.49
N SER A 49 1.23 4.22 13.45
CA SER A 49 2.57 3.91 13.97
C SER A 49 3.47 3.33 12.87
N GLU A 50 2.94 2.45 12.02
CA GLU A 50 3.68 1.88 10.89
C GLU A 50 3.99 2.91 9.79
N VAL A 51 3.11 3.90 9.55
CA VAL A 51 3.43 5.04 8.67
C VAL A 51 4.69 5.76 9.15
N LYS A 52 4.76 6.10 10.46
CA LYS A 52 5.94 6.77 11.02
C LYS A 52 7.20 5.92 10.92
N LYS A 53 7.11 4.60 11.20
CA LYS A 53 8.22 3.67 11.04
C LYS A 53 8.71 3.57 9.61
N TYR A 54 7.81 3.51 8.64
CA TYR A 54 8.15 3.50 7.21
C TYR A 54 8.93 4.75 6.79
N LEU A 55 8.48 5.94 7.20
CA LEU A 55 9.17 7.20 6.88
C LEU A 55 10.57 7.27 7.50
N VAL A 56 10.72 6.82 8.74
CA VAL A 56 12.02 6.66 9.40
C VAL A 56 12.91 5.66 8.66
N LEU A 57 12.36 4.51 8.23
CA LEU A 57 13.12 3.49 7.51
C LEU A 57 13.64 3.98 6.16
N CYS A 58 12.83 4.75 5.44
CA CYS A 58 13.21 5.42 4.19
C CYS A 58 14.38 6.40 4.41
N GLU A 59 14.37 7.18 5.49
CA GLU A 59 15.44 8.11 5.82
C GLU A 59 16.75 7.39 6.17
N LEU A 60 16.65 6.28 6.91
CA LEU A 60 17.81 5.47 7.30
C LEU A 60 18.38 4.61 6.16
N THR A 61 17.80 4.68 4.97
CA THR A 61 18.19 3.84 3.83
C THR A 61 18.37 4.69 2.56
N PRO A 62 19.26 5.72 2.57
CA PRO A 62 19.36 6.71 1.48
C PRO A 62 19.85 6.13 0.14
N GLY A 63 20.44 4.93 0.14
CA GLY A 63 20.94 4.24 -1.06
C GLY A 63 19.96 3.26 -1.71
N ALA A 64 18.77 3.06 -1.14
CA ALA A 64 17.78 2.12 -1.67
C ALA A 64 16.39 2.77 -1.73
N ALA A 65 15.60 2.37 -2.72
CA ALA A 65 14.19 2.74 -2.80
C ALA A 65 13.38 1.67 -2.07
N ILE A 66 12.81 2.03 -0.93
CA ILE A 66 11.83 1.19 -0.24
C ILE A 66 10.48 1.42 -0.94
N GLY A 67 9.88 0.36 -1.45
CA GLY A 67 8.53 0.42 -2.01
C GLY A 67 7.48 0.46 -0.89
N MET A 68 6.30 0.98 -1.20
CA MET A 68 5.14 0.79 -0.33
C MET A 68 4.55 -0.61 -0.55
N TYR A 69 4.57 -1.43 0.50
CA TYR A 69 4.18 -2.85 0.46
C TYR A 69 2.83 -3.17 1.12
N SER A 70 2.19 -2.17 1.73
CA SER A 70 0.87 -2.30 2.33
C SER A 70 -0.03 -1.20 1.84
N GLY A 71 -1.14 -1.56 1.19
CA GLY A 71 -2.17 -0.60 0.82
C GLY A 71 -2.86 0.00 2.05
N LEU A 72 -2.75 -0.62 3.23
CA LEU A 72 -3.34 -0.09 4.46
C LEU A 72 -2.46 1.03 5.02
N VAL A 73 -1.16 0.78 5.10
CA VAL A 73 -0.16 1.80 5.48
C VAL A 73 -0.12 2.93 4.43
N ASP A 74 -0.26 2.61 3.14
CA ASP A 74 -0.34 3.61 2.07
C ASP A 74 -1.53 4.56 2.24
N ALA A 75 -2.73 3.99 2.45
CA ALA A 75 -3.94 4.76 2.69
C ALA A 75 -3.82 5.63 3.94
N ALA A 76 -3.22 5.11 5.02
CA ALA A 76 -3.01 5.89 6.23
C ALA A 76 -1.99 7.02 6.05
N TRP A 77 -0.92 6.79 5.28
CA TRP A 77 0.03 7.84 4.92
C TRP A 77 -0.65 8.91 4.05
N HIS A 78 -1.49 8.51 3.10
CA HIS A 78 -2.30 9.44 2.31
C HIS A 78 -3.18 10.32 3.21
N THR A 79 -3.89 9.73 4.18
CA THR A 79 -4.70 10.49 5.15
C THR A 79 -3.85 11.51 5.91
N PHE A 80 -2.64 11.13 6.35
CA PHE A 80 -1.75 12.04 7.08
C PHE A 80 -1.31 13.24 6.23
N ILE A 81 -1.00 13.04 4.94
CA ILE A 81 -0.57 14.11 4.02
C ILE A 81 -1.63 15.18 3.82
N LEU A 82 -2.92 14.80 3.88
CA LEU A 82 -4.04 15.74 3.75
C LEU A 82 -4.08 16.75 4.90
N PHE A 83 -3.47 16.45 6.05
CA PHE A 83 -3.20 17.43 7.10
C PHE A 83 -1.91 18.19 6.76
N THR A 84 -1.90 18.84 5.60
CA THR A 84 -0.70 19.38 4.94
C THR A 84 0.16 20.28 5.83
N PRO A 85 -0.38 21.22 6.64
CA PRO A 85 0.43 22.01 7.55
C PRO A 85 1.16 21.16 8.61
N GLN A 86 0.45 20.22 9.23
CA GLN A 86 0.98 19.34 10.25
C GLN A 86 1.99 18.36 9.65
N TYR A 87 1.68 17.77 8.50
CA TYR A 87 2.57 16.88 7.77
C TYR A 87 3.85 17.57 7.31
N THR A 88 3.74 18.82 6.84
CA THR A 88 4.91 19.64 6.47
C THR A 88 5.76 19.92 7.71
N SER A 89 5.14 20.31 8.83
CA SER A 89 5.85 20.55 10.09
C SER A 89 6.55 19.29 10.60
N TYR A 90 5.87 18.15 10.58
CA TYR A 90 6.43 16.84 10.93
C TYR A 90 7.65 16.50 10.07
N SER A 91 7.49 16.60 8.74
CA SER A 91 8.54 16.26 7.78
C SER A 91 9.78 17.17 7.96
N GLN A 92 9.57 18.48 8.07
CA GLN A 92 10.66 19.44 8.29
C GLN A 92 11.36 19.23 9.63
N ARG A 93 10.59 19.04 10.71
CA ARG A 93 11.14 18.89 12.07
C ARG A 93 11.97 17.63 12.24
N HIS A 94 11.53 16.51 11.65
CA HIS A 94 12.14 15.21 11.92
C HIS A 94 13.07 14.71 10.81
N PHE A 95 12.95 15.26 9.60
CA PHE A 95 13.71 14.82 8.42
C PHE A 95 14.40 15.97 7.69
N GLY A 96 14.19 17.23 8.09
CA GLY A 96 14.80 18.41 7.48
C GLY A 96 14.31 18.73 6.07
N ARG A 97 13.26 18.04 5.59
CA ARG A 97 12.68 18.21 4.25
C ARG A 97 11.27 17.65 4.21
N TYR A 98 10.49 18.08 3.23
CA TYR A 98 9.22 17.43 2.90
C TYR A 98 9.46 15.99 2.41
N LEU A 99 8.59 15.06 2.80
CA LEU A 99 8.60 13.67 2.38
C LEU A 99 7.52 13.48 1.32
N ASP A 100 7.93 13.42 0.05
CA ASP A 100 6.98 13.24 -1.05
C ASP A 100 6.36 11.84 -1.02
N HIS A 101 5.04 11.79 -1.16
CA HIS A 101 4.31 10.57 -1.54
C HIS A 101 4.04 10.61 -3.03
N VAL A 102 4.50 9.58 -3.74
CA VAL A 102 4.18 9.38 -5.15
C VAL A 102 3.30 8.14 -5.20
N PRO A 103 2.00 8.29 -5.52
CA PRO A 103 1.11 7.16 -5.67
C PRO A 103 1.69 6.16 -6.67
N THR A 104 1.61 4.88 -6.35
CA THR A 104 1.93 3.83 -7.32
C THR A 104 0.78 3.78 -8.33
N VAL A 105 0.83 4.62 -9.36
CA VAL A 105 -0.12 4.54 -10.47
C VAL A 105 0.10 3.20 -11.18
N ASP A 106 -0.95 2.38 -11.19
CA ASP A 106 -0.99 1.18 -12.01
C ASP A 106 -1.00 1.60 -13.49
N GLU A 107 0.19 1.59 -14.11
CA GLU A 107 0.38 2.03 -15.50
C GLU A 107 -0.47 1.24 -16.52
N SER A 108 -1.00 0.08 -16.13
CA SER A 108 -1.95 -0.69 -16.95
C SER A 108 -3.21 0.10 -17.30
N ARG A 109 -3.58 1.11 -16.49
CA ARG A 109 -4.73 2.00 -16.76
C ARG A 109 -4.49 3.04 -17.86
N TYR A 110 -3.24 3.23 -18.31
CA TYR A 110 -2.86 4.24 -19.31
C TYR A 110 -2.43 3.65 -20.67
N GLN A 111 -2.25 2.34 -20.81
CA GLN A 111 -1.78 1.72 -22.06
C GLN A 111 -2.83 1.66 -23.20
N GLY A 112 -3.98 2.34 -23.08
CA GLY A 112 -5.06 2.24 -24.08
C GLY A 112 -5.76 3.53 -24.49
N ARG A 113 -5.34 4.71 -24.03
CA ARG A 113 -5.97 5.99 -24.45
C ARG A 113 -4.94 6.91 -25.10
N PRO A 114 -5.07 7.23 -26.40
CA PRO A 114 -4.37 8.38 -26.97
C PRO A 114 -4.78 9.62 -26.18
N ARG A 115 -3.80 10.39 -25.71
CA ARG A 115 -4.08 11.69 -25.06
C ARG A 115 -4.81 12.59 -26.07
N PRO A 116 -6.04 13.07 -25.79
CA PRO A 116 -6.68 14.05 -26.66
C PRO A 116 -5.90 15.37 -26.55
N GLY A 117 -5.31 15.82 -27.66
CA GLY A 117 -4.75 17.17 -27.77
C GLY A 117 -3.26 17.36 -27.48
N ALA A 118 -2.41 16.32 -27.54
CA ALA A 118 -0.97 16.56 -27.61
C ALA A 118 -0.60 17.07 -29.01
N PRO A 119 -0.08 18.30 -29.17
CA PRO A 119 0.39 18.77 -30.47
C PRO A 119 1.65 17.99 -30.84
N VAL A 120 1.71 17.53 -32.08
CA VAL A 120 2.95 17.02 -32.70
C VAL A 120 3.85 18.23 -32.90
N VAL A 121 4.77 18.47 -31.96
CA VAL A 121 5.81 19.50 -32.11
C VAL A 121 7.16 18.81 -32.22
N ALA A 122 7.76 18.96 -33.40
CA ALA A 122 9.10 18.54 -33.72
C ALA A 122 10.14 19.38 -32.95
N ASN A 123 11.20 18.71 -32.51
CA ASN A 123 12.53 19.13 -32.06
C ASN A 123 12.86 20.60 -31.72
N ASN A 124 13.64 20.69 -30.63
CA ASN A 124 14.63 21.70 -30.21
C ASN A 124 14.15 23.07 -29.71
N VAL A 125 14.10 23.23 -28.37
CA VAL A 125 14.63 24.42 -27.67
C VAL A 125 15.13 24.02 -26.26
N ARG A 126 16.35 24.47 -25.91
CA ARG A 126 16.91 24.46 -24.55
C ARG A 126 16.13 25.40 -23.64
N GLY A 127 15.76 24.98 -22.43
CA GLY A 127 15.18 25.87 -21.42
C GLY A 127 15.13 25.23 -20.03
N GLN A 128 15.78 25.88 -19.08
CA GLN A 128 15.95 25.52 -17.67
C GLN A 128 14.64 25.36 -16.90
N GLY A 129 14.64 24.52 -15.86
CA GLY A 129 13.68 24.62 -14.75
C GLY A 129 13.34 23.30 -14.06
N GLY A 130 14.02 23.01 -12.95
CA GLY A 130 13.65 21.94 -12.01
C GLY A 130 14.80 20.97 -11.72
N LEU A 131 15.65 21.34 -10.77
CA LEU A 131 16.71 20.49 -10.22
C LEU A 131 16.09 19.26 -9.55
N ARG A 132 15.89 18.20 -10.35
CA ARG A 132 15.73 16.84 -9.83
C ARG A 132 17.09 16.41 -9.28
N ASN A 133 17.15 16.00 -8.02
CA ASN A 133 18.33 15.31 -7.51
C ASN A 133 18.53 14.02 -8.33
N SER A 134 19.60 14.01 -9.11
CA SER A 134 20.08 12.88 -9.92
C SER A 134 20.46 11.64 -9.09
N SER A 135 20.45 11.72 -7.76
CA SER A 135 20.83 10.63 -6.85
C SER A 135 19.75 9.57 -6.61
N ARG A 136 18.45 9.86 -6.81
CA ARG A 136 17.37 8.86 -6.65
C ARG A 136 17.12 8.01 -7.90
N ALA A 137 17.65 8.38 -9.05
CA ALA A 137 17.40 7.69 -10.31
C ALA A 137 18.14 6.34 -10.45
N ASN A 138 19.06 6.02 -9.52
CA ASN A 138 19.89 4.81 -9.58
C ASN A 138 19.89 4.02 -8.25
N SER A 139 18.90 4.22 -7.37
CA SER A 139 18.85 3.49 -6.10
C SER A 139 18.25 2.09 -6.32
N LYS A 140 18.84 1.08 -5.67
CA LYS A 140 18.34 -0.31 -5.75
C LYS A 140 16.94 -0.35 -5.11
N LYS A 141 15.93 -0.79 -5.85
CA LYS A 141 14.59 -1.03 -5.27
C LYS A 141 14.68 -2.26 -4.37
N LEU A 142 14.39 -2.10 -3.08
CA LEU A 142 14.34 -3.22 -2.14
C LEU A 142 13.14 -4.09 -2.46
N THR A 143 13.28 -5.41 -2.42
CA THR A 143 12.15 -6.36 -2.46
C THR A 143 11.41 -6.40 -1.11
N PHE A 144 10.26 -7.08 -1.03
CA PHE A 144 9.54 -7.21 0.25
C PHE A 144 10.36 -7.96 1.33
N PRO A 145 11.07 -9.07 1.02
CA PRO A 145 12.03 -9.67 1.97
C PRO A 145 13.11 -8.69 2.42
N ASP A 146 13.74 -7.96 1.50
CA ASP A 146 14.78 -6.98 1.87
C ASP A 146 14.22 -5.87 2.80
N PHE A 147 12.99 -5.42 2.54
CA PHE A 147 12.28 -4.46 3.39
C PHE A 147 12.04 -5.03 4.80
N ARG A 148 11.58 -6.27 4.90
CA ARG A 148 11.35 -6.95 6.18
C ARG A 148 12.63 -7.05 6.99
N ASP A 149 13.70 -7.56 6.40
CA ASP A 149 14.98 -7.73 7.08
C ASP A 149 15.51 -6.38 7.59
N ARG A 150 15.35 -5.33 6.77
CA ARG A 150 15.74 -3.96 7.15
C ARG A 150 14.86 -3.39 8.28
N TYR A 151 13.55 -3.61 8.24
CA TYR A 151 12.63 -3.21 9.29
C TYR A 151 12.99 -3.90 10.63
N GLU A 152 13.18 -5.21 10.60
CA GLU A 152 13.52 -6.01 11.79
C GLU A 152 14.86 -5.58 12.39
N ALA A 153 15.87 -5.33 11.55
CA ALA A 153 17.16 -4.84 12.01
C ALA A 153 17.11 -3.46 12.68
N VAL A 154 16.18 -2.58 12.26
CA VAL A 154 16.07 -1.21 12.80
C VAL A 154 15.20 -1.17 14.05
N PHE A 155 14.09 -1.91 14.07
CA PHE A 155 13.09 -1.81 15.15
C PHE A 155 13.12 -2.97 16.13
N GLY A 156 13.88 -4.04 15.86
CA GLY A 156 14.00 -5.21 16.74
C GLY A 156 12.70 -6.00 16.89
N GLN A 157 11.77 -5.88 15.96
CA GLN A 157 10.47 -6.54 15.97
C GLN A 157 10.10 -7.01 14.57
N SER A 158 9.40 -8.13 14.46
CA SER A 158 8.85 -8.61 13.19
C SER A 158 7.81 -7.65 12.62
N LEU A 159 7.60 -7.72 11.30
CA LEU A 159 6.54 -6.95 10.64
C LEU A 159 5.16 -7.33 11.20
N PRO A 160 4.36 -6.37 11.70
CA PRO A 160 2.98 -6.63 12.10
C PRO A 160 2.09 -6.97 10.91
N ASP A 161 0.90 -7.51 11.19
CA ASP A 161 -0.04 -7.99 10.18
C ASP A 161 -0.49 -6.89 9.20
N VAL A 162 -0.48 -5.62 9.61
CA VAL A 162 -0.80 -4.47 8.74
C VAL A 162 0.12 -4.32 7.52
N TRP A 163 1.25 -5.02 7.48
CA TRP A 163 2.13 -5.10 6.30
C TRP A 163 1.77 -6.20 5.30
N TYR A 164 0.75 -7.01 5.61
CA TYR A 164 0.28 -8.11 4.78
C TYR A 164 -1.16 -7.81 4.36
N ASP A 165 -1.32 -7.26 3.16
CA ASP A 165 -2.60 -6.79 2.64
C ASP A 165 -3.72 -7.86 2.75
N GLU A 166 -3.39 -9.12 2.47
CA GLU A 166 -4.32 -10.25 2.58
C GLU A 166 -4.84 -10.50 4.00
N ARG A 167 -4.14 -10.02 5.03
CA ARG A 167 -4.53 -10.16 6.45
C ARG A 167 -5.40 -9.00 6.93
N CYS A 168 -5.47 -7.91 6.18
CA CYS A 168 -6.14 -6.67 6.57
C CYS A 168 -7.34 -6.29 5.68
N ILE A 169 -8.02 -7.29 5.13
CA ILE A 169 -9.21 -7.07 4.32
C ILE A 169 -10.41 -6.82 5.24
N SER A 170 -11.05 -5.66 5.09
CA SER A 170 -12.29 -5.30 5.77
C SER A 170 -13.46 -5.13 4.80
N PRO A 171 -14.72 -5.08 5.27
CA PRO A 171 -15.88 -4.78 4.42
C PRO A 171 -15.76 -3.44 3.66
N ASN A 172 -15.00 -2.48 4.19
CA ASN A 172 -14.78 -1.17 3.59
C ASN A 172 -13.58 -1.12 2.65
N ARG A 173 -12.86 -2.22 2.51
CA ARG A 173 -11.70 -2.31 1.62
C ARG A 173 -12.15 -2.32 0.17
N ARG A 174 -11.47 -1.51 -0.64
CA ARG A 174 -11.66 -1.48 -2.10
C ARG A 174 -10.73 -2.50 -2.75
N MET A 175 -11.30 -3.35 -3.58
CA MET A 175 -10.60 -4.42 -4.30
C MET A 175 -10.60 -4.13 -5.79
N ILE A 176 -9.54 -4.56 -6.47
CA ILE A 176 -9.39 -4.53 -7.92
C ILE A 176 -9.18 -5.97 -8.38
N ARG A 177 -9.84 -6.35 -9.48
CA ARG A 177 -9.55 -7.62 -10.14
C ARG A 177 -8.16 -7.57 -10.77
N ASP A 178 -7.30 -8.53 -10.43
CA ASP A 178 -5.94 -8.60 -10.98
C ASP A 178 -5.92 -9.43 -12.27
N ASP A 179 -5.94 -8.75 -13.40
CA ASP A 179 -5.96 -9.38 -14.72
C ASP A 179 -4.58 -9.91 -15.17
N ARG A 180 -3.51 -9.76 -14.35
CA ARG A 180 -2.15 -10.24 -14.69
C ARG A 180 -2.04 -11.74 -14.93
N ARG A 181 -2.90 -12.54 -14.29
CA ARG A 181 -2.96 -14.00 -14.48
C ARG A 181 -3.71 -14.40 -15.75
N GLY A 182 -4.26 -13.45 -16.49
CA GLY A 182 -5.16 -13.70 -17.60
C GLY A 182 -6.56 -14.07 -17.10
N GLN A 183 -7.38 -14.58 -18.02
CA GLN A 183 -8.78 -14.86 -17.74
C GLN A 183 -8.95 -16.04 -16.77
N VAL A 184 -9.78 -15.84 -15.75
CA VAL A 184 -10.21 -16.87 -14.80
C VAL A 184 -11.65 -17.31 -15.09
N TRP A 185 -11.97 -18.55 -14.76
CA TRP A 185 -13.25 -19.20 -15.05
C TRP A 185 -13.85 -19.81 -13.80
N LEU A 186 -15.17 -19.91 -13.75
CA LEU A 186 -15.88 -20.60 -12.66
C LEU A 186 -16.32 -21.99 -13.14
N ALA A 187 -15.96 -23.01 -12.38
CA ALA A 187 -16.54 -24.35 -12.52
C ALA A 187 -17.45 -24.61 -11.31
N ARG A 188 -18.75 -24.69 -11.56
CA ARG A 188 -19.76 -24.95 -10.52
C ARG A 188 -20.01 -26.45 -10.40
N HIS A 189 -20.01 -26.91 -9.17
CA HIS A 189 -20.30 -28.28 -8.77
C HIS A 189 -21.36 -28.26 -7.67
N ASP A 190 -21.89 -29.43 -7.33
CA ASP A 190 -22.81 -29.56 -6.20
C ASP A 190 -22.08 -29.22 -4.88
N GLY A 191 -22.51 -28.16 -4.20
CA GLY A 191 -21.97 -27.73 -2.91
C GLY A 191 -20.70 -26.86 -2.98
N TYR A 192 -20.05 -26.71 -4.13
CA TYR A 192 -18.88 -25.84 -4.26
C TYR A 192 -18.68 -25.24 -5.66
N VAL A 193 -17.90 -24.17 -5.72
CA VAL A 193 -17.44 -23.53 -6.94
C VAL A 193 -15.93 -23.45 -6.93
N GLU A 194 -15.32 -23.76 -8.06
CA GLU A 194 -13.89 -23.59 -8.28
C GLU A 194 -13.62 -22.37 -9.16
N VAL A 195 -12.63 -21.58 -8.77
CA VAL A 195 -12.03 -20.58 -9.64
C VAL A 195 -10.82 -21.21 -10.29
N ARG A 196 -10.80 -21.26 -11.62
CA ARG A 196 -9.72 -21.88 -12.41
C ARG A 196 -9.02 -20.86 -13.29
N CYS A 197 -7.71 -21.00 -13.48
CA CYS A 197 -6.99 -20.23 -14.49
C CYS A 197 -7.06 -20.90 -15.87
N ALA A 198 -6.66 -20.16 -16.91
CA ALA A 198 -6.75 -20.60 -18.31
C ALA A 198 -6.05 -21.93 -18.62
N ASN A 199 -5.04 -22.32 -17.83
CA ASN A 199 -4.36 -23.62 -17.98
C ASN A 199 -5.11 -24.81 -17.33
N GLY A 200 -6.30 -24.57 -16.79
CA GLY A 200 -7.14 -25.59 -16.14
C GLY A 200 -6.85 -25.83 -14.66
N ALA A 201 -5.82 -25.23 -14.08
CA ALA A 201 -5.51 -25.39 -12.66
C ALA A 201 -6.53 -24.66 -11.76
N THR A 202 -6.92 -25.30 -10.67
CA THR A 202 -7.80 -24.71 -9.64
C THR A 202 -6.99 -23.78 -8.75
N LEU A 203 -7.43 -22.52 -8.69
CA LEU A 203 -6.85 -21.48 -7.83
C LEU A 203 -7.42 -21.55 -6.42
N ILE A 204 -8.75 -21.58 -6.31
CA ILE A 204 -9.46 -21.73 -5.04
C ILE A 204 -10.73 -22.57 -5.24
N ARG A 205 -11.15 -23.22 -4.16
CA ARG A 205 -12.45 -23.87 -4.04
C ARG A 205 -13.20 -23.25 -2.87
N VAL A 206 -14.43 -22.81 -3.11
CA VAL A 206 -15.28 -22.19 -2.09
C VAL A 206 -16.67 -22.79 -2.13
N ASN A 207 -17.43 -22.59 -1.06
CA ASN A 207 -18.82 -23.02 -0.99
C ASN A 207 -19.65 -22.40 -2.13
N GLU A 208 -20.63 -23.15 -2.64
CA GLU A 208 -21.51 -22.71 -3.73
C GLU A 208 -22.27 -21.41 -3.44
N LEU A 209 -22.51 -21.08 -2.16
CA LEU A 209 -23.11 -19.80 -1.75
C LEU A 209 -22.32 -18.58 -2.28
N ALA A 210 -21.00 -18.72 -2.48
CA ALA A 210 -20.16 -17.67 -3.03
C ALA A 210 -20.31 -17.48 -4.55
N TYR A 211 -21.10 -18.30 -5.25
CA TYR A 211 -21.20 -18.28 -6.72
C TYR A 211 -21.59 -16.90 -7.26
N ALA A 212 -22.62 -16.26 -6.70
CA ALA A 212 -23.06 -14.94 -7.15
C ALA A 212 -21.99 -13.87 -6.93
N ALA A 213 -21.27 -13.94 -5.80
CA ALA A 213 -20.15 -13.04 -5.50
C ALA A 213 -19.00 -13.24 -6.50
N LEU A 214 -18.65 -14.49 -6.82
CA LEU A 214 -17.62 -14.81 -7.81
C LEU A 214 -18.01 -14.32 -9.21
N GLN A 215 -19.26 -14.51 -9.64
CA GLN A 215 -19.75 -13.98 -10.91
C GLN A 215 -19.64 -12.46 -10.98
N PHE A 216 -20.02 -11.78 -9.90
CA PHE A 216 -19.87 -10.33 -9.78
C PHE A 216 -18.41 -9.89 -9.93
N ILE A 217 -17.47 -10.57 -9.26
CA ILE A 217 -16.03 -10.26 -9.33
C ILE A 217 -15.49 -10.40 -10.76
N LEU A 218 -15.94 -11.41 -11.51
CA LEU A 218 -15.50 -11.62 -12.89
C LEU A 218 -15.89 -10.48 -13.85
N VAL A 219 -16.99 -9.79 -13.58
CA VAL A 219 -17.47 -8.69 -14.45
C VAL A 219 -17.14 -7.31 -13.89
N THR A 220 -16.95 -7.18 -12.58
CA THR A 220 -16.69 -5.90 -11.91
C THR A 220 -15.20 -5.73 -11.62
N ALA A 221 -14.54 -4.83 -12.35
CA ALA A 221 -13.10 -4.60 -12.22
C ALA A 221 -12.69 -3.96 -10.88
N THR A 222 -13.58 -3.24 -10.21
CA THR A 222 -13.30 -2.57 -8.94
C THR A 222 -14.57 -2.46 -8.09
N PHE A 223 -14.49 -2.86 -6.83
CA PHE A 223 -15.64 -2.92 -5.91
C PHE A 223 -15.19 -2.81 -4.44
N TYR A 224 -16.12 -2.55 -3.54
CA TYR A 224 -15.91 -2.69 -2.09
C TYR A 224 -16.33 -4.08 -1.61
N VAL A 225 -15.63 -4.65 -0.62
CA VAL A 225 -15.95 -5.99 -0.09
C VAL A 225 -17.41 -6.12 0.36
N ARG A 226 -17.96 -5.08 1.01
CA ARG A 226 -19.38 -5.04 1.44
C ARG A 226 -20.38 -5.18 0.28
N GLU A 227 -20.00 -4.85 -0.95
CA GLU A 227 -20.85 -4.88 -2.14
C GLU A 227 -21.02 -6.28 -2.72
N LEU A 228 -20.26 -7.29 -2.25
CA LEU A 228 -20.38 -8.65 -2.76
C LEU A 228 -21.83 -9.17 -2.57
N PRO A 229 -22.48 -9.64 -3.65
CA PRO A 229 -23.86 -10.12 -3.60
C PRO A 229 -23.93 -11.57 -3.09
N GLY A 230 -25.12 -12.18 -3.14
CA GLY A 230 -25.31 -13.61 -2.83
C GLY A 230 -25.70 -13.93 -1.40
N GLY A 231 -26.07 -12.93 -0.60
CA GLY A 231 -26.55 -13.16 0.78
C GLY A 231 -25.46 -13.57 1.78
N LEU A 232 -24.19 -13.48 1.39
CA LEU A 232 -23.05 -13.75 2.26
C LEU A 232 -23.06 -12.79 3.47
N ALA A 233 -22.77 -13.31 4.65
CA ALA A 233 -22.46 -12.51 5.82
C ALA A 233 -21.16 -11.72 5.60
N GLN A 234 -20.94 -10.66 6.39
CA GLN A 234 -19.76 -9.81 6.22
C GLN A 234 -18.45 -10.59 6.41
N GLU A 235 -18.41 -11.52 7.36
CA GLU A 235 -17.25 -12.39 7.61
C GLU A 235 -16.95 -13.29 6.41
N GLU A 236 -17.99 -13.83 5.77
CA GLU A 236 -17.85 -14.69 4.58
C GLU A 236 -17.34 -13.90 3.37
N LYS A 237 -17.82 -12.65 3.20
CA LYS A 237 -17.32 -11.73 2.16
C LYS A 237 -15.85 -11.41 2.35
N VAL A 238 -15.44 -11.15 3.59
CA VAL A 238 -14.04 -10.91 3.94
C VAL A 238 -13.21 -12.16 3.65
N GLY A 239 -13.60 -13.33 4.17
CA GLY A 239 -12.88 -14.58 3.96
C GLY A 239 -12.73 -14.97 2.49
N LEU A 240 -13.80 -14.81 1.70
CA LEU A 240 -13.75 -15.02 0.24
C LEU A 240 -12.74 -14.09 -0.42
N THR A 241 -12.76 -12.81 -0.06
CA THR A 241 -11.84 -11.81 -0.62
C THR A 241 -10.38 -12.10 -0.23
N GLN A 242 -10.13 -12.55 1.00
CA GLN A 242 -8.80 -12.94 1.46
C GLN A 242 -8.26 -14.11 0.63
N ALA A 243 -9.05 -15.16 0.43
CA ALA A 243 -8.65 -16.31 -0.38
C ALA A 243 -8.38 -15.92 -1.85
N LEU A 244 -9.21 -15.04 -2.42
CA LEU A 244 -9.01 -14.53 -3.78
C LEU A 244 -7.77 -13.62 -3.91
N THR A 245 -7.42 -12.89 -2.85
CA THR A 245 -6.20 -12.07 -2.81
C THR A 245 -4.95 -12.94 -2.72
N GLN A 246 -4.96 -13.98 -1.86
CA GLN A 246 -3.86 -14.95 -1.74
C GLN A 246 -3.62 -15.74 -3.03
N SER A 247 -4.67 -16.06 -3.77
CA SER A 247 -4.56 -16.72 -5.08
C SER A 247 -4.19 -15.75 -6.21
N GLY A 248 -4.13 -14.44 -5.95
CA GLY A 248 -3.80 -13.40 -6.91
C GLY A 248 -4.88 -13.16 -7.97
N VAL A 249 -6.15 -13.41 -7.64
CA VAL A 249 -7.32 -13.04 -8.44
C VAL A 249 -7.74 -11.60 -8.15
N LEU A 250 -7.55 -11.17 -6.90
CA LEU A 250 -7.81 -9.82 -6.45
C LEU A 250 -6.52 -9.18 -5.92
N LYS A 251 -6.49 -7.86 -5.99
CA LYS A 251 -5.50 -7.03 -5.30
C LYS A 251 -6.22 -5.87 -4.62
N ILE A 252 -5.61 -5.33 -3.58
CA ILE A 252 -6.14 -4.15 -2.91
C ILE A 252 -5.95 -2.93 -3.83
N ALA A 253 -6.95 -2.05 -3.88
CA ALA A 253 -6.81 -0.76 -4.53
C ALA A 253 -5.90 0.14 -3.69
N SER A 254 -4.79 0.58 -4.28
CA SER A 254 -3.97 1.70 -3.81
C SER A 254 -4.71 3.03 -3.96
#